data_AF-A0A952XKT8-F1
#
_entry.id   AF-A0A952XKT8-F1
#
_cell.length_a   1.000
_cell.length_b   1.000
_cell.length_c   1.000
_cell.angle_alpha   90.00
_cell.angle_beta   90.00
_cell.angle_gamma   90.00
#
_symmetry.space_group_name_H-M   'P 1'
#
loop_
_entity.id
_entity.type
_entity.pdbx_description
1 polymer ?
#
loop_
_entity_poly.entity_id
_entity_poly.type
_entity_poly.pdbx_seq_one_letter_code
_entity_poly.pdbx_strand_id
1 'polypeptide(L)'
;MFSLLMAIILLASAQPAPVAPVIDMEPAVSADGSLAFASNRSGGFDIFTVDAEGGGIRQITEGGGKDTPAWSPDGALLAFSWDRNGDADLFVVPREGGAPVQITGG
;
A
#
# COMPACT_ATOMS: atom_id res chain seq x y z
N MET A 1 -8.66 -0.71 -66.85
CA MET A 1 -9.90 -0.23 -66.16
C MET A 1 -10.13 -1.11 -64.94
N PHE A 2 -10.67 -0.54 -63.85
CA PHE A 2 -10.81 -1.03 -62.46
C PHE A 2 -9.55 -0.87 -61.59
N SER A 3 -9.38 0.10 -60.67
CA SER A 3 -10.23 0.80 -59.66
C SER A 3 -10.43 0.05 -58.33
N LEU A 4 -9.59 0.46 -57.35
CA LEU A 4 -9.75 0.63 -55.89
C LEU A 4 -10.56 -0.39 -55.04
N LEU A 5 -9.94 -0.95 -53.99
CA LEU A 5 -10.46 -0.86 -52.61
C LEU A 5 -9.34 -1.03 -51.57
N MET A 6 -9.38 -0.16 -50.56
CA MET A 6 -8.51 -0.11 -49.39
C MET A 6 -8.51 -1.41 -48.58
N ALA A 7 -7.36 -1.78 -48.02
CA ALA A 7 -7.27 -2.56 -46.80
C ALA A 7 -6.40 -1.79 -45.81
N ILE A 8 -7.04 -0.91 -45.03
CA ILE A 8 -6.44 -0.40 -43.80
C ILE A 8 -6.36 -1.61 -42.88
N ILE A 9 -5.16 -2.13 -42.67
CA ILE A 9 -4.92 -3.15 -41.64
C ILE A 9 -5.22 -2.47 -40.30
N LEU A 10 -6.36 -2.81 -39.71
CA LEU A 10 -6.72 -2.43 -38.35
C LEU A 10 -5.72 -3.10 -37.42
N LEU A 11 -4.60 -2.43 -37.11
CA LEU A 11 -3.90 -2.73 -35.87
C LEU A 11 -4.88 -2.38 -34.77
N ALA A 12 -5.57 -3.39 -34.23
CA ALA A 12 -6.13 -3.27 -32.90
C ALA A 12 -4.95 -2.93 -31.99
N SER A 13 -4.83 -1.68 -31.58
CA SER A 13 -3.95 -1.34 -30.48
C SER A 13 -4.47 -2.14 -29.30
N ALA A 14 -3.66 -3.08 -28.80
CA ALA A 14 -3.88 -3.63 -27.48
C ALA A 14 -3.71 -2.44 -26.52
N GLN A 15 -4.81 -1.77 -26.20
CA GLN A 15 -4.79 -0.72 -25.22
C GLN A 15 -4.42 -1.39 -23.89
N PRO A 16 -3.37 -0.92 -23.19
CA PRO A 16 -2.99 -1.52 -21.93
C PRO A 16 -4.20 -1.56 -21.01
N ALA A 17 -4.37 -2.67 -20.29
CA ALA A 17 -5.45 -2.81 -19.33
C ALA A 17 -5.41 -1.62 -18.35
N PRO A 18 -6.58 -1.13 -17.89
CA PRO A 18 -6.61 -0.09 -16.87
C PRO A 18 -5.77 -0.54 -15.66
N VAL A 19 -4.77 0.26 -15.27
CA VAL A 19 -4.07 0.03 -14.01
C VAL A 19 -5.08 0.30 -12.89
N ALA A 20 -5.29 -0.66 -12.00
CA ALA A 20 -6.16 -0.47 -10.85
C ALA A 20 -5.69 0.77 -10.06
N PRO A 21 -6.62 1.60 -9.54
CA PRO A 21 -6.23 2.80 -8.80
C PRO A 21 -5.41 2.43 -7.56
N VAL A 22 -4.34 3.20 -7.34
CA VAL A 22 -3.62 3.17 -6.07
C VAL A 22 -4.43 3.96 -5.05
N ILE A 23 -4.68 3.35 -3.89
CA ILE A 23 -5.43 3.94 -2.78
C ILE A 23 -4.46 4.06 -1.62
N ASP A 24 -4.37 5.27 -1.06
CA ASP A 24 -3.66 5.57 0.18
C ASP A 24 -4.71 6.00 1.22
N MET A 25 -4.77 5.30 2.35
CA MET A 25 -5.80 5.51 3.34
C MET A 25 -5.31 5.33 4.77
N GLU A 26 -6.17 5.71 5.71
CA GLU A 26 -5.95 5.54 7.15
C GLU A 26 -4.61 6.15 7.62
N PRO A 27 -4.38 7.44 7.35
CA PRO A 27 -3.14 8.08 7.76
C PRO A 27 -3.05 8.20 9.29
N ALA A 28 -1.86 7.98 9.81
CA ALA A 28 -1.49 8.23 11.20
C ALA A 28 -0.23 9.10 11.28
N VAL A 29 -0.29 10.16 12.08
CA VAL A 29 0.80 11.13 12.26
C VAL A 29 1.61 10.75 13.50
N SER A 30 2.94 10.70 13.39
CA SER A 30 3.86 10.53 14.52
C SER A 30 4.19 11.87 15.20
N ALA A 31 4.84 11.82 16.36
CA ALA A 31 5.20 13.03 17.12
C ALA A 31 6.15 13.99 16.37
N ASP A 32 6.98 13.47 15.47
CA ASP A 32 7.89 14.25 14.61
C ASP A 32 7.25 14.68 13.28
N GLY A 33 5.97 14.36 13.05
CA GLY A 33 5.22 14.77 11.87
C GLY A 33 5.29 13.81 10.67
N SER A 34 6.06 12.72 10.76
CA SER A 34 6.00 11.65 9.75
C SER A 34 4.62 11.02 9.70
N LEU A 35 4.25 10.45 8.55
CA LEU A 35 2.99 9.74 8.36
C LEU A 35 3.24 8.25 8.18
N ALA A 36 2.38 7.43 8.75
CA ALA A 36 2.13 6.06 8.32
C ALA A 36 0.77 6.01 7.62
N PHE A 37 0.60 5.13 6.64
CA PHE A 37 -0.67 4.95 5.93
C PHE A 37 -0.72 3.57 5.28
N ALA A 38 -1.93 3.06 5.08
CA ALA A 38 -2.16 1.83 4.32
C ALA A 38 -2.20 2.14 2.82
N SER A 39 -1.52 1.34 2.00
CA SER A 39 -1.55 1.50 0.54
C SER A 39 -1.59 0.16 -0.19
N ASN A 40 -2.37 0.10 -1.27
CA ASN A 40 -2.48 -1.08 -2.13
C ASN A 40 -1.43 -1.11 -3.28
N ARG A 41 -0.47 -0.18 -3.28
CA ARG A 41 0.54 -0.03 -4.35
C ARG A 41 1.44 -1.25 -4.57
N SER A 42 1.52 -2.16 -3.60
CA SER A 42 2.27 -3.42 -3.64
C SER A 42 1.42 -4.63 -4.08
N GLY A 43 0.15 -4.43 -4.45
CA GLY A 43 -0.77 -5.52 -4.86
C GLY A 43 -1.76 -5.95 -3.77
N GLY A 44 -1.66 -5.38 -2.58
CA GLY A 44 -2.59 -5.50 -1.46
C GLY A 44 -2.28 -4.41 -0.43
N PHE A 45 -3.18 -4.15 0.52
CA PHE A 45 -2.89 -3.15 1.55
C PHE A 45 -1.73 -3.58 2.43
N ASP A 46 -0.67 -2.79 2.40
CA ASP A 46 0.48 -2.85 3.27
C ASP A 46 0.69 -1.47 3.91
N ILE A 47 1.44 -1.42 5.01
CA ILE A 47 1.76 -0.17 5.70
C ILE A 47 3.00 0.47 5.08
N PHE A 48 2.87 1.75 4.78
CA PHE A 48 3.94 2.61 4.27
C PHE A 48 4.15 3.79 5.22
N THR A 49 5.34 4.37 5.17
CA THR A 49 5.67 5.62 5.88
C THR A 49 6.20 6.67 4.92
N VAL A 50 6.04 7.93 5.29
CA VAL A 50 6.59 9.09 4.57
C VAL A 50 7.04 10.14 5.59
N ASP A 51 8.12 10.85 5.29
CA ASP A 51 8.67 11.88 6.17
C ASP A 51 7.76 13.13 6.23
N ALA A 52 7.94 13.95 7.27
CA ALA A 52 7.09 15.11 7.56
C ALA A 52 7.10 16.16 6.44
N GLU A 53 8.24 16.33 5.78
CA GLU A 53 8.44 17.22 4.64
C GLU A 53 7.85 16.65 3.34
N GLY A 54 7.35 15.42 3.38
CA GLY A 54 6.99 14.65 2.20
C GLY A 54 8.21 14.07 1.48
N GLY A 55 7.96 13.10 0.59
CA GLY A 55 9.03 12.32 -0.03
C GLY A 55 9.56 11.21 0.89
N GLY A 56 10.44 10.36 0.36
CA GLY A 56 11.00 9.26 1.16
C GLY A 56 9.99 8.16 1.51
N ILE A 57 8.97 7.92 0.67
CA ILE A 57 8.00 6.87 0.93
C ILE A 57 8.72 5.51 1.04
N ARG A 58 8.52 4.83 2.16
CA ARG A 58 9.05 3.50 2.44
C ARG A 58 7.95 2.50 2.75
N GLN A 59 8.10 1.29 2.25
CA GLN A 59 7.26 0.14 2.62
C GLN A 59 7.76 -0.44 3.94
N ILE A 60 6.88 -0.57 4.94
CA ILE A 60 7.20 -1.11 6.27
C ILE A 60 6.81 -2.59 6.37
N THR A 61 5.73 -2.97 5.70
CA THR A 61 5.21 -4.35 5.71
C THR A 61 4.98 -4.88 4.31
N GLU A 62 4.87 -6.20 4.18
CA GLU A 62 4.65 -6.88 2.89
C GLU A 62 3.61 -7.99 3.02
N GLY A 63 3.07 -8.42 1.88
CA GLY A 63 2.20 -9.59 1.77
C GLY A 63 0.71 -9.30 1.91
N GLY A 64 0.32 -8.03 2.04
CA GLY A 64 -1.07 -7.60 2.02
C GLY A 64 -1.85 -7.87 3.31
N GLY A 65 -3.06 -7.33 3.37
CA GLY A 65 -4.01 -7.50 4.47
C GLY A 65 -3.69 -6.68 5.71
N LYS A 66 -2.84 -5.65 5.61
CA LYS A 66 -2.41 -4.82 6.74
C LYS A 66 -2.93 -3.41 6.59
N ASP A 67 -3.58 -2.92 7.63
CA ASP A 67 -4.27 -1.64 7.63
C ASP A 67 -4.26 -0.98 9.02
N THR A 68 -4.89 0.19 9.10
CA THR A 68 -5.15 0.97 10.31
C THR A 68 -3.89 1.21 11.16
N PRO A 69 -2.85 1.84 10.59
CA PRO A 69 -1.61 2.08 11.32
C PRO A 69 -1.79 3.08 12.47
N ALA A 70 -0.99 2.93 13.51
CA ALA A 70 -0.90 3.88 14.62
C ALA A 70 0.53 3.93 15.20
N TRP A 71 1.07 5.12 15.38
CA TRP A 71 2.38 5.31 16.00
C TRP A 71 2.34 5.16 17.51
N SER A 72 3.40 4.59 18.09
CA SER A 72 3.66 4.74 19.52
C SER A 72 3.94 6.22 19.86
N PRO A 73 3.70 6.66 21.11
CA PRO A 73 3.94 8.05 21.51
C PRO A 73 5.37 8.54 21.31
N ASP A 74 6.35 7.64 21.40
CA ASP A 74 7.77 7.92 21.14
C ASP A 74 8.18 7.75 19.66
N GLY A 75 7.25 7.34 18.79
CA GLY A 75 7.47 7.11 17.36
C GLY A 75 8.37 5.93 17.03
N ALA A 76 8.75 5.10 18.00
CA ALA A 76 9.67 3.97 17.78
C ALA A 76 8.99 2.74 17.17
N LEU A 77 7.69 2.59 17.42
CA LEU A 77 6.88 1.45 16.98
C LEU A 77 5.68 1.92 16.16
N LEU A 78 5.27 1.05 15.25
CA LEU A 78 4.04 1.18 14.48
C LEU A 78 3.15 -0.02 14.79
N ALA A 79 1.99 0.23 15.37
CA ALA A 79 0.92 -0.74 15.49
C ALA A 79 0.08 -0.76 14.21
N PHE A 80 -0.49 -1.91 13.86
CA PHE A 80 -1.40 -2.06 12.72
C PHE A 80 -2.26 -3.30 12.90
N SER A 81 -3.38 -3.34 12.20
CA SER A 81 -4.23 -4.53 12.08
C SER A 81 -3.72 -5.40 10.93
N TRP A 82 -3.73 -6.71 11.11
CA TRP A 82 -3.41 -7.65 10.04
C TRP A 82 -4.48 -8.74 9.94
N ASP A 83 -5.30 -8.65 8.90
CA ASP A 83 -6.28 -9.66 8.53
C ASP A 83 -5.58 -10.86 7.87
N ARG A 84 -5.67 -12.03 8.52
CA ARG A 84 -5.24 -13.31 7.97
C ARG A 84 -6.44 -14.22 7.77
N ASN A 85 -7.16 -14.00 6.65
CA ASN A 85 -8.31 -14.79 6.21
C ASN A 85 -9.60 -14.56 7.01
N GLY A 86 -9.94 -13.30 7.27
CA GLY A 86 -11.11 -12.87 8.04
C GLY A 86 -10.89 -12.85 9.56
N ASP A 87 -9.65 -13.04 10.00
CA ASP A 87 -9.25 -13.02 11.41
C ASP A 87 -8.17 -11.95 11.58
N ALA A 88 -8.59 -10.78 12.04
CA ALA A 88 -7.74 -9.61 12.19
C ALA A 88 -7.23 -9.48 13.62
N ASP A 89 -5.90 -9.47 13.75
CA ASP A 89 -5.20 -9.27 15.01
C ASP A 89 -4.37 -7.98 14.97
N LEU A 90 -4.01 -7.47 16.14
CA LEU A 90 -3.08 -6.35 16.28
C LEU A 90 -1.64 -6.82 16.28
N PHE A 91 -0.81 -6.13 15.52
CA PHE A 91 0.63 -6.33 15.44
C PHE A 91 1.38 -5.04 15.70
N VAL A 92 2.64 -5.16 16.07
CA VAL A 92 3.59 -4.04 16.15
C VAL A 92 4.85 -4.36 15.36
N VAL A 93 5.45 -3.34 14.75
CA VAL A 93 6.74 -3.42 14.05
C VAL A 93 7.56 -2.18 14.40
N PRO A 94 8.91 -2.25 14.43
CA PRO A 94 9.73 -1.06 14.53
C PRO A 94 9.40 -0.08 13.40
N ARG A 95 9.56 1.22 13.68
CA ARG A 95 9.44 2.30 12.66
C ARG A 95 10.24 2.00 11.39
N GLU A 96 11.38 1.36 11.56
CA GLU A 96 12.30 0.99 10.48
C GLU A 96 11.86 -0.23 9.66
N GLY A 97 10.74 -0.85 10.02
CA GLY A 97 10.31 -2.15 9.51
C GLY A 97 10.98 -3.30 10.25
N GLY A 98 10.85 -4.49 9.68
CA GLY A 98 11.33 -5.74 10.25
C GLY A 98 10.20 -6.72 10.53
N ALA A 99 10.49 -7.76 11.32
CA ALA A 99 9.52 -8.79 11.65
C ALA A 99 8.45 -8.23 12.61
N PRO A 100 7.15 -8.25 12.23
CA PRO A 100 6.09 -7.84 13.14
C PRO A 100 5.89 -8.84 14.28
N VAL A 101 5.50 -8.32 15.44
CA VAL A 101 5.13 -9.10 16.62
C VAL A 101 3.63 -8.99 16.83
N GLN A 102 2.95 -10.13 16.96
CA GLN A 102 1.53 -10.21 17.26
C GLN A 102 1.25 -9.85 18.73
N ILE A 103 0.26 -8.98 18.98
CA ILE A 103 -0.10 -8.47 20.31
C ILE A 103 -1.42 -9.07 20.83
N THR A 104 -2.40 -9.25 19.95
CA THR A 104 -3.68 -9.91 20.28
C THR A 104 -3.77 -11.26 19.59
N GLY A 105 -4.62 -12.15 20.10
CA GLY A 105 -4.98 -13.41 19.45
C GLY A 105 -6.32 -13.90 19.98
N GLY A 106 -7.18 -14.37 19.08
CA GLY A 106 -8.43 -15.07 19.37
C GLY A 106 -8.24 -16.53 19.73
#